data_AF-A0A068RW19-F1
#
_entry.id   AF-A0A068RW19-F1
#
_cell.length_a   1.000
_cell.length_b   1.000
_cell.length_c   1.000
_cell.angle_alpha   90.00
_cell.angle_beta   90.00
_cell.angle_gamma   90.00
#
_symmetry.space_group_name_H-M   'P 1'
#
loop_
_entity.id
_entity.type
_entity.pdbx_description
1 polymer ?
#
loop_
_entity_poly.entity_id
_entity_poly.type
_entity_poly.pdbx_seq_one_letter_code
_entity_poly.pdbx_strand_id
1 'polypeptide(L)'
;MSTTRSIAEAPPELQQKLENAGYETIDDIKEAGVLQVIQELQLSSSEVTVMLSLVQGGQIHSSQSAKDRLVADSSKTGISCTSRALNNLFASYKGIPYGCITEFCGEAGSGKTQLSMQLAVNALLPSELGGCNGECIYIDTEGGLVPKRLRTIATAMQNQYPDQVESGCLIIANSLL
;
A
#
# COMPACT_ATOMS: atom_id res chain seq x y z
N MET A 1 -13.59 -10.27 14.23
CA MET A 1 -13.02 -11.44 14.93
C MET A 1 -11.88 -11.93 14.07
N SER A 2 -10.67 -11.49 14.40
CA SER A 2 -9.45 -11.82 13.67
C SER A 2 -9.12 -13.28 13.90
N THR A 3 -9.09 -14.08 12.84
CA THR A 3 -8.65 -15.47 12.90
C THR A 3 -7.15 -15.47 13.16
N THR A 4 -6.74 -15.62 14.41
CA THR A 4 -5.33 -15.79 14.80
C THR A 4 -4.80 -17.03 14.08
N ARG A 5 -3.97 -16.83 13.05
CA ARG A 5 -3.34 -17.95 12.33
C ARG A 5 -2.19 -18.45 13.19
N SER A 6 -2.24 -19.72 13.58
CA SER A 6 -1.27 -20.36 14.46
C SER A 6 0.02 -20.69 13.71
N ILE A 7 1.16 -20.59 14.38
CA ILE A 7 2.48 -21.04 13.87
C ILE A 7 2.62 -22.56 13.79
N ALA A 8 1.60 -23.33 14.23
CA ALA A 8 1.60 -24.80 14.23
C ALA A 8 1.72 -25.45 12.84
N GLU A 9 1.58 -24.67 11.77
CA GLU A 9 1.85 -25.11 10.39
C GLU A 9 3.35 -25.09 10.02
N ALA A 10 4.21 -24.54 10.89
CA ALA A 10 5.66 -24.52 10.71
C ALA A 10 6.31 -25.88 11.01
N PRO A 11 7.46 -26.20 10.38
CA PRO A 11 8.29 -27.33 10.77
C PRO A 11 8.69 -27.25 12.26
N PRO A 12 8.84 -28.40 12.96
CA PRO A 12 9.09 -28.44 14.40
C PRO A 12 10.30 -27.63 14.86
N GLU A 13 11.39 -27.61 14.06
CA GLU A 13 12.59 -26.83 14.39
C GLU A 13 12.33 -25.32 14.39
N LEU A 14 11.59 -24.81 13.40
CA LEU A 14 11.23 -23.41 13.31
C LEU A 14 10.21 -23.04 14.38
N GLN A 15 9.22 -23.90 14.60
CA GLN A 15 8.22 -23.72 15.65
C GLN A 15 8.89 -23.60 17.03
N GLN A 16 9.84 -24.48 17.34
CA GLN A 16 10.53 -24.46 18.62
C GLN A 16 11.41 -23.21 18.80
N LYS A 17 12.05 -22.71 17.74
CA LYS A 17 12.79 -21.43 17.78
C LYS A 17 11.87 -20.24 18.05
N LEU A 18 10.70 -20.21 17.42
CA LEU A 18 9.70 -19.16 17.59
C LEU A 18 9.13 -19.18 19.03
N GLU A 19 8.71 -20.35 19.50
CA GLU A 19 8.15 -20.53 20.85
C GLU A 19 9.17 -20.17 21.94
N ASN A 20 10.43 -20.59 21.79
CA ASN A 20 11.50 -20.26 22.76
C ASN A 20 11.78 -18.75 22.86
N ALA A 21 11.48 -17.99 21.81
CA ALA A 21 11.62 -16.55 21.78
C ALA A 21 10.31 -15.81 22.14
N GLY A 22 9.23 -16.54 22.46
CA GLY A 22 7.96 -15.98 22.87
C GLY A 22 7.04 -15.57 21.72
N TYR A 23 7.31 -16.03 20.49
CA TYR A 23 6.40 -15.87 19.35
C TYR A 23 5.48 -17.10 19.30
N GLU A 24 4.21 -16.93 19.69
CA GLU A 24 3.20 -18.00 19.72
C GLU A 24 2.24 -17.92 18.52
N THR A 25 2.13 -16.75 17.90
CA THR A 25 1.21 -16.47 16.80
C THR A 25 1.90 -15.77 15.64
N ILE A 26 1.28 -15.82 14.45
CA ILE A 26 1.75 -15.06 13.29
C ILE A 26 1.65 -13.55 13.53
N ASP A 27 0.71 -13.10 14.36
CA ASP A 27 0.55 -11.68 14.66
C ASP A 27 1.70 -11.18 15.54
N ASP A 28 2.21 -11.98 16.48
CA ASP A 28 3.41 -11.65 17.28
C ASP A 28 4.63 -11.40 16.37
N ILE A 29 4.80 -12.23 15.33
CA ILE A 29 5.88 -12.08 14.34
C ILE A 29 5.71 -10.79 13.53
N LYS A 30 4.47 -10.43 13.16
CA LYS A 30 4.19 -9.20 12.41
C LYS A 30 4.43 -7.96 13.26
N GLU A 31 4.05 -8.00 14.53
CA GLU A 31 4.25 -6.89 15.48
C GLU A 31 5.73 -6.64 15.77
N ALA A 32 6.51 -7.70 15.98
CA ALA A 32 7.97 -7.58 16.15
C ALA A 32 8.68 -7.19 14.84
N GLY A 33 8.10 -7.56 13.70
CA GLY A 33 8.67 -7.32 12.38
C GLY A 33 9.48 -8.51 11.86
N VAL A 34 9.06 -9.02 10.70
CA VAL A 34 9.63 -10.22 10.04
C VAL A 34 11.15 -10.17 9.93
N LEU A 35 11.74 -9.04 9.55
CA LEU A 35 13.19 -8.91 9.42
C LEU A 35 13.92 -9.01 10.75
N GLN A 36 13.34 -8.46 11.82
CA GLN A 36 13.89 -8.53 13.16
C GLN A 36 13.91 -9.99 13.64
N VAL A 37 12.79 -10.70 13.50
CA VAL A 37 12.67 -12.12 13.89
C VAL A 37 13.69 -12.99 13.14
N ILE A 38 13.87 -12.75 11.83
CA ILE A 38 14.87 -13.48 11.01
C ILE A 38 16.28 -13.29 11.57
N GLN A 39 16.64 -12.05 11.93
CA GLN A 39 17.97 -11.71 12.43
C GLN A 39 18.19 -12.24 13.85
N GLU A 40 17.22 -12.07 14.74
CA GLU A 40 17.28 -12.48 16.14
C GLU A 40 17.41 -14.00 16.27
N LEU A 41 16.59 -14.75 15.54
CA LEU A 41 16.58 -16.22 15.58
C LEU A 41 17.63 -16.85 14.66
N GLN A 42 18.39 -16.04 13.92
CA GLN A 42 19.38 -16.48 12.93
C GLN A 42 18.82 -17.55 11.99
N LEU A 43 17.64 -17.27 11.42
CA LEU A 43 16.94 -18.24 10.58
C LEU A 43 17.73 -18.52 9.30
N SER A 44 17.78 -19.80 8.94
CA SER A 44 18.31 -20.25 7.64
C SER A 44 17.40 -19.83 6.49
N SER A 45 17.92 -19.77 5.26
CA SER A 45 17.11 -19.40 4.07
C SER A 45 15.87 -20.26 3.87
N SER A 46 15.93 -21.55 4.22
CA SER A 46 14.78 -22.46 4.19
C SER A 46 13.73 -22.10 5.23
N GLU A 47 14.14 -21.80 6.47
CA GLU A 47 13.25 -21.35 7.54
C GLU A 47 12.61 -20.00 7.20
N VAL A 48 13.38 -19.06 6.65
CA VAL A 48 12.87 -17.76 6.18
C VAL A 48 11.77 -17.94 5.15
N THR A 49 11.96 -18.84 4.18
CA THR A 49 10.97 -19.07 3.12
C THR A 49 9.65 -19.60 3.69
N VAL A 50 9.73 -20.52 4.65
CA VAL A 50 8.56 -21.07 5.33
C VAL A 50 7.91 -20.04 6.24
N MET A 51 8.69 -19.27 7.00
CA MET A 51 8.15 -18.21 7.85
C MET A 51 7.41 -17.16 7.01
N LEU A 52 7.99 -16.75 5.88
CA LEU A 52 7.36 -15.82 4.95
C LEU A 52 6.06 -16.39 4.37
N SER A 53 6.04 -17.68 3.99
CA SER A 53 4.83 -18.30 3.48
C SER A 53 3.72 -18.33 4.53
N LEU A 54 4.04 -18.67 5.77
CA LEU A 54 3.09 -18.66 6.89
C LEU A 54 2.55 -17.25 7.14
N VAL A 55 3.44 -16.26 7.28
CA VAL A 55 3.08 -14.86 7.52
C VAL A 55 2.21 -14.29 6.39
N GLN A 56 2.50 -14.67 5.15
CA GLN A 56 1.75 -14.27 3.95
C GLN A 56 0.50 -15.13 3.69
N GLY A 57 0.21 -16.13 4.53
CA GLY A 57 -1.01 -16.93 4.42
C GLY A 57 -0.99 -17.99 3.33
N GLY A 58 0.16 -18.63 3.09
CA GLY A 58 0.35 -19.64 2.06
C GLY A 58 0.48 -19.07 0.65
N GLN A 59 0.46 -17.74 0.47
CA GLN A 59 0.76 -17.10 -0.80
C GLN A 59 2.27 -17.01 -1.02
N ILE A 60 2.92 -18.17 -1.15
CA ILE A 60 4.15 -18.23 -1.94
C ILE A 60 3.71 -17.91 -3.36
N HIS A 61 4.33 -16.93 -4.02
CA HIS A 61 4.10 -16.65 -5.44
C HIS A 61 4.30 -17.93 -6.26
N SER A 62 3.25 -18.72 -6.44
CA SER A 62 3.23 -19.87 -7.33
C SER A 62 3.55 -19.35 -8.73
N SER A 63 4.33 -20.10 -9.51
CA SER A 63 4.55 -19.75 -10.90
C SER A 63 3.21 -19.56 -11.60
N GLN A 64 3.04 -18.40 -12.24
CA GLN A 64 1.86 -18.08 -13.05
C GLN A 64 2.26 -18.07 -14.51
N SER A 65 1.40 -18.60 -15.37
CA SER A 65 1.62 -18.49 -16.81
C SER A 65 1.50 -17.02 -17.26
N ALA A 66 2.20 -16.65 -18.32
CA ALA A 66 2.09 -15.30 -18.89
C ALA A 66 0.64 -14.97 -19.31
N LYS A 67 -0.13 -15.97 -19.74
CA LYS A 67 -1.54 -15.81 -20.11
C LYS A 67 -2.40 -15.45 -18.91
N ASP A 68 -2.26 -16.18 -17.80
CA ASP A 68 -3.05 -15.93 -16.60
C ASP A 68 -2.74 -14.56 -16.00
N ARG A 69 -1.45 -14.17 -16.03
CA ARG A 69 -1.03 -12.84 -15.59
C ARG A 69 -1.57 -11.72 -16.48
N LEU A 70 -1.57 -11.90 -17.80
CA LEU A 70 -2.15 -10.92 -18.72
C LEU A 70 -3.65 -10.72 -18.47
N VAL A 71 -4.38 -11.80 -18.19
CA VAL A 71 -5.80 -11.72 -17.82
C VAL A 71 -5.98 -11.02 -16.48
N ALA A 72 -5.17 -11.34 -15.47
CA ALA A 72 -5.21 -10.66 -14.17
C ALA A 72 -4.86 -9.17 -14.27
N ASP A 73 -3.93 -8.78 -15.15
CA ASP A 73 -3.53 -7.40 -15.35
C ASP A 73 -4.61 -6.56 -16.07
N SER A 74 -5.51 -7.20 -16.82
CA SER A 74 -6.57 -6.49 -17.58
C SER A 74 -7.60 -5.77 -16.69
N SER A 75 -7.75 -6.19 -15.44
CA SER A 75 -8.63 -5.55 -14.46
C SER A 75 -7.90 -4.60 -13.51
N LYS A 76 -6.57 -4.47 -13.64
CA LYS A 76 -5.80 -3.58 -12.77
C LYS A 76 -6.10 -2.12 -13.09
N THR A 77 -6.30 -1.36 -12.03
CA THR A 77 -6.45 0.09 -12.06
C THR A 77 -5.24 0.75 -11.43
N GLY A 78 -5.22 2.07 -11.44
CA GLY A 78 -4.25 2.88 -10.71
C GLY A 78 -4.91 4.01 -9.95
N ILE A 79 -4.11 4.71 -9.14
CA ILE A 79 -4.55 5.92 -8.45
C ILE A 79 -4.67 7.04 -9.48
N SER A 80 -5.87 7.61 -9.61
CA SER A 80 -6.13 8.73 -10.51
C SER A 80 -5.23 9.92 -10.18
N CYS A 81 -4.76 10.64 -11.19
CA CYS A 81 -4.03 11.90 -11.05
C CYS A 81 -4.99 13.12 -11.03
N THR A 82 -6.31 12.89 -10.99
CA THR A 82 -7.39 13.92 -11.13
C THR A 82 -7.39 14.67 -12.48
N SER A 83 -6.41 14.42 -13.34
CA SER A 83 -6.30 14.98 -14.69
C SER A 83 -6.49 13.86 -15.72
N ARG A 84 -7.48 14.04 -16.61
CA ARG A 84 -7.73 13.12 -17.73
C ARG A 84 -6.51 12.94 -18.63
N ALA A 85 -5.77 14.02 -18.92
CA ALA A 85 -4.60 13.96 -19.79
C ALA A 85 -3.50 13.08 -19.18
N LEU A 86 -3.13 13.35 -17.92
CA LEU A 86 -2.18 12.52 -17.16
C LEU A 86 -2.64 11.07 -17.02
N ASN A 87 -3.91 10.81 -16.68
CA ASN A 87 -4.42 9.45 -16.54
C ASN A 87 -4.30 8.64 -17.84
N ASN A 88 -4.50 9.29 -18.99
CA ASN A 88 -4.38 8.65 -20.30
C ASN A 88 -2.94 8.27 -20.66
N LEU A 89 -1.92 8.87 -20.02
CA LEU A 89 -0.52 8.45 -20.21
C LEU A 89 -0.26 7.04 -19.66
N PHE A 90 -1.05 6.61 -18.68
CA PHE A 90 -0.95 5.28 -18.06
C PHE A 90 -1.88 4.24 -18.72
N ALA A 91 -2.25 4.47 -19.98
CA ALA A 91 -3.01 3.53 -20.81
C ALA A 91 -4.23 2.92 -20.08
N SER A 92 -4.26 1.59 -19.93
CA SER A 92 -5.37 0.85 -19.34
C SER A 92 -5.58 1.10 -17.85
N TYR A 93 -4.56 1.54 -17.12
CA TYR A 93 -4.64 1.75 -15.66
C TYR A 93 -5.44 2.99 -15.27
N LYS A 94 -5.58 3.97 -16.20
CA LYS A 94 -6.28 5.24 -15.99
C LYS A 94 -5.79 6.03 -14.75
N GLY A 95 -4.52 5.86 -14.39
CA GLY A 95 -3.87 6.42 -13.21
C GLY A 95 -2.53 5.73 -12.92
N ILE A 96 -1.89 6.10 -11.81
CA ILE A 96 -0.61 5.53 -11.36
C ILE A 96 -0.80 4.06 -11.01
N PRO A 97 -0.18 3.10 -11.73
CA PRO A 97 -0.46 1.68 -11.55
C PRO A 97 0.00 1.14 -10.19
N TYR A 98 -0.78 0.24 -9.60
CA TYR A 98 -0.36 -0.50 -8.42
C TYR A 98 0.77 -1.49 -8.73
N GLY A 99 1.62 -1.76 -7.73
CA GLY A 99 2.68 -2.77 -7.84
C GLY A 99 3.87 -2.35 -8.71
N CYS A 100 4.01 -1.06 -9.01
CA CYS A 100 5.16 -0.50 -9.70
C CYS A 100 5.66 0.78 -9.01
N ILE A 101 6.91 1.15 -9.27
CA ILE A 101 7.47 2.44 -8.89
C ILE A 101 7.30 3.38 -10.08
N THR A 102 6.70 4.54 -9.86
CA THR A 102 6.54 5.59 -10.87
C THR A 102 7.36 6.81 -10.48
N GLU A 103 8.22 7.27 -11.39
CA GLU A 103 9.09 8.44 -11.17
C GLU A 103 8.62 9.64 -12.02
N PHE A 104 8.51 10.81 -11.38
CA PHE A 104 8.20 12.07 -12.06
C PHE A 104 9.41 13.01 -12.00
N CYS A 105 10.07 13.21 -13.14
CA CYS A 105 11.26 14.05 -13.26
C CYS A 105 10.97 15.37 -14.01
N GLY A 106 11.73 16.42 -13.70
CA GLY A 106 11.65 17.71 -14.38
C GLY A 106 12.22 18.86 -13.54
N GLU A 107 12.30 20.04 -14.13
CA GLU A 107 12.85 21.26 -13.49
C GLU A 107 12.03 21.73 -12.27
N ALA A 108 12.63 22.57 -11.42
CA ALA A 108 11.92 23.21 -10.32
C ALA A 108 10.69 23.98 -10.83
N GLY A 109 9.56 23.87 -10.14
CA GLY A 109 8.30 24.49 -10.57
C GLY A 109 7.49 23.70 -11.63
N SER A 110 7.98 22.57 -12.14
CA SER A 110 7.25 21.73 -13.11
C SER A 110 5.98 21.04 -12.56
N GLY A 111 5.68 21.20 -11.27
CA GLY A 111 4.49 20.65 -10.64
C GLY A 111 4.66 19.29 -9.94
N LYS A 112 5.88 18.73 -9.86
CA LYS A 112 6.15 17.44 -9.19
C LYS A 112 5.57 17.35 -7.78
N THR A 113 5.89 18.33 -6.93
CA THR A 113 5.40 18.40 -5.54
C THR A 113 3.89 18.62 -5.46
N GLN A 114 3.29 19.27 -6.46
CA GLN A 114 1.84 19.43 -6.53
C GLN A 114 1.15 18.11 -6.85
N LEU A 115 1.71 17.37 -7.82
CA LEU A 115 1.21 16.06 -8.20
C LEU A 115 1.38 15.04 -7.07
N SER A 116 2.50 15.04 -6.35
CA SER A 116 2.72 14.15 -5.20
C SER A 116 1.71 14.41 -4.08
N MET A 117 1.45 15.67 -3.72
CA MET A 117 0.41 16.01 -2.75
C MET A 117 -1.00 15.62 -3.24
N GLN A 118 -1.29 15.80 -4.53
CA GLN A 118 -2.58 15.36 -5.11
C GLN A 118 -2.75 13.84 -5.02
N LEU A 119 -1.71 13.08 -5.39
CA LEU A 119 -1.73 11.62 -5.30
C LEU A 119 -1.85 11.14 -3.84
N ALA A 120 -1.21 11.83 -2.90
CA ALA A 120 -1.34 11.55 -1.47
C ALA A 120 -2.80 11.65 -1.01
N VAL A 121 -3.51 12.72 -1.40
CA VAL A 121 -4.95 12.88 -1.10
C VAL A 121 -5.79 11.85 -1.86
N ASN A 122 -5.47 11.59 -3.13
CA ASN A 122 -6.24 10.69 -3.98
C ASN A 122 -6.19 9.23 -3.49
N ALA A 123 -5.09 8.80 -2.85
CA ALA A 123 -4.98 7.46 -2.27
C ALA A 123 -6.06 7.19 -1.20
N LEU A 124 -6.48 8.23 -0.47
CA LEU A 124 -7.52 8.12 0.57
C LEU A 124 -8.94 8.05 -0.02
N LEU A 125 -9.11 8.34 -1.32
CA LEU A 125 -10.44 8.29 -1.94
C LEU A 125 -10.90 6.83 -2.11
N PRO A 126 -12.22 6.58 -2.10
CA PRO A 126 -12.78 5.31 -2.54
C PRO A 126 -12.31 4.92 -3.95
N SER A 127 -12.21 3.61 -4.20
CA SER A 127 -11.77 3.07 -5.49
C SER A 127 -12.67 3.50 -6.65
N GLU A 128 -13.97 3.70 -6.38
CA GLU A 128 -14.97 4.18 -7.34
C GLU A 128 -14.69 5.61 -7.80
N LEU A 129 -13.98 6.40 -6.97
CA LEU A 129 -13.54 7.77 -7.28
C LEU A 129 -12.10 7.80 -7.81
N GLY A 130 -11.48 6.64 -8.02
CA GLY A 130 -10.11 6.51 -8.52
C GLY A 130 -9.03 6.57 -7.44
N GLY A 131 -9.35 6.34 -6.17
CA GLY A 131 -8.38 6.10 -5.10
C GLY A 131 -8.16 4.61 -4.81
N CYS A 132 -7.65 4.31 -3.62
CA CYS A 132 -7.46 2.92 -3.14
C CYS A 132 -8.10 2.65 -1.77
N ASN A 133 -8.88 3.60 -1.23
CA ASN A 133 -9.41 3.57 0.13
C ASN A 133 -8.31 3.24 1.17
N GLY A 134 -7.11 3.79 0.93
CA GLY A 134 -5.90 3.46 1.67
C GLY A 134 -5.34 4.64 2.45
N GLU A 135 -4.12 4.46 2.94
CA GLU A 135 -3.35 5.50 3.64
C GLU A 135 -2.13 5.91 2.80
N CYS A 136 -1.59 7.10 3.08
CA CYS A 136 -0.41 7.62 2.39
C CYS A 136 0.68 8.00 3.38
N ILE A 137 1.88 7.49 3.15
CA ILE A 137 3.11 7.97 3.79
C ILE A 137 3.79 8.92 2.81
N TYR A 138 3.92 10.19 3.22
CA TYR A 138 4.63 11.21 2.45
C TYR A 138 5.99 11.48 3.08
N ILE A 139 7.07 11.20 2.35
CA ILE A 139 8.44 11.48 2.78
C ILE A 139 8.92 12.74 2.07
N ASP A 140 9.19 13.79 2.84
CA ASP A 140 9.68 15.06 2.33
C ASP A 140 11.15 15.26 2.71
N THR A 141 12.01 15.39 1.70
CA THR A 141 13.46 15.56 1.87
C THR A 141 13.92 17.01 1.73
N GLU A 142 13.08 17.89 1.18
CA GLU A 142 13.46 19.27 0.82
C GLU A 142 12.56 20.33 1.46
N GLY A 143 11.56 19.93 2.26
CA GLY A 143 10.59 20.85 2.85
C GLY A 143 9.54 21.34 1.85
N GLY A 144 9.30 20.58 0.77
CA GLY A 144 8.33 20.93 -0.27
C GLY A 144 6.87 20.71 0.14
N LEU A 145 6.61 19.95 1.21
CA LEU A 145 5.27 19.71 1.73
C LEU A 145 4.77 20.96 2.46
N VAL A 146 3.75 21.60 1.88
CA VAL A 146 3.09 22.76 2.51
C VAL A 146 1.71 22.33 3.02
N PRO A 147 1.51 22.18 4.35
CA PRO A 147 0.25 21.66 4.91
C PRO A 147 -1.00 22.44 4.47
N LYS A 148 -0.89 23.77 4.38
CA LYS A 148 -1.97 24.62 3.86
C LYS A 148 -2.37 24.26 2.43
N ARG A 149 -1.39 23.91 1.59
CA ARG A 149 -1.65 23.48 0.21
C ARG A 149 -2.27 22.09 0.16
N LEU A 150 -1.78 21.15 0.97
CA LEU A 150 -2.37 19.82 1.09
C LEU A 150 -3.84 19.90 1.52
N ARG A 151 -4.14 20.72 2.53
CA ARG A 151 -5.52 21.02 2.96
C ARG A 151 -6.37 21.60 1.83
N THR A 152 -5.82 22.53 1.05
CA THR A 152 -6.53 23.11 -0.11
C THR A 152 -6.91 22.02 -1.12
N ILE A 153 -6.00 21.08 -1.39
CA ILE A 153 -6.25 19.94 -2.28
C ILE A 153 -7.33 19.03 -1.69
N ALA A 154 -7.23 18.67 -0.40
CA ALA A 154 -8.23 17.86 0.30
C ALA A 154 -9.64 18.48 0.23
N THR A 155 -9.78 19.76 0.56
CA THR A 155 -11.06 20.46 0.48
C THR A 155 -11.60 20.52 -0.95
N ALA A 156 -10.74 20.68 -1.95
CA ALA A 156 -11.17 20.64 -3.35
C ALA A 156 -11.74 19.25 -3.73
N MET A 157 -11.11 18.17 -3.27
CA MET A 157 -11.62 16.80 -3.51
C MET A 157 -12.94 16.54 -2.77
N GLN A 158 -13.12 17.03 -1.54
CA GLN A 158 -14.40 16.94 -0.82
C GLN A 158 -15.51 17.67 -1.57
N ASN A 159 -15.25 18.90 -2.02
CA ASN A 159 -16.22 19.71 -2.76
C ASN A 159 -16.57 19.11 -4.12
N GLN A 160 -15.67 18.32 -4.72
CA GLN A 160 -15.93 17.61 -5.97
C GLN A 160 -16.91 16.44 -5.79
N TYR A 161 -17.00 15.86 -4.58
CA TYR A 161 -17.80 14.67 -4.28
C TYR A 161 -18.70 14.85 -3.03
N PRO A 162 -19.60 15.86 -3.01
CA PRO A 162 -20.38 16.20 -1.82
C PRO A 162 -21.23 15.04 -1.30
N ASP A 163 -21.88 14.28 -2.19
CA ASP A 163 -22.72 13.14 -1.82
C ASP A 163 -21.93 12.02 -1.09
N GLN A 164 -20.64 11.90 -1.41
CA GLN A 164 -19.77 10.89 -0.80
C GLN A 164 -19.24 11.35 0.57
N VAL A 165 -19.13 12.66 0.78
CA VAL A 165 -18.84 13.23 2.10
C VAL A 165 -20.06 13.06 3.01
N GLU A 166 -21.26 13.38 2.51
CA GLU A 166 -22.51 13.25 3.28
C GLU A 166 -22.82 11.80 3.70
N SER A 167 -22.52 10.83 2.83
CA SER A 167 -22.69 9.40 3.13
C SER A 167 -21.61 8.84 4.07
N GLY A 168 -20.60 9.63 4.43
CA GLY A 168 -19.44 9.19 5.22
C GLY A 168 -18.47 8.27 4.46
N CYS A 169 -18.68 8.10 3.15
CA CYS A 169 -17.83 7.29 2.27
C CYS A 169 -16.49 7.97 1.98
N LEU A 170 -16.45 9.30 2.00
CA LEU A 170 -15.26 10.11 1.81
C LEU A 170 -14.93 10.90 3.08
N ILE A 171 -14.07 10.32 3.93
CA ILE A 171 -13.50 11.00 5.10
C ILE A 171 -12.05 11.35 4.78
N ILE A 172 -11.82 12.50 4.15
CA ILE A 172 -10.47 13.06 4.13
C ILE A 172 -10.23 13.62 5.53
N ALA A 173 -9.45 12.89 6.32
CA ALA A 173 -9.36 13.05 7.75
C ALA A 173 -9.29 14.53 8.18
N ASN A 174 -10.13 14.90 9.15
CA ASN A 174 -10.10 16.20 9.83
C ASN A 174 -8.73 16.49 10.48
N SER A 175 -7.80 15.52 10.53
CA SER A 175 -6.42 15.70 10.99
C SER A 175 -5.51 16.43 10.01
N LEU A 176 -5.94 16.65 8.75
CA LEU A 176 -5.31 17.61 7.83
C LEU A 176 -5.93 19.02 7.95
N LEU A 177 -7.07 19.14 8.65
CA LEU A 177 -7.77 20.37 9.02
C LEU A 177 -7.37 20.88 10.43
#